data_AF-A0A508T9R4-F1
#
_entry.id   AF-A0A508T9R4-F1
#
_cell.length_a   1.000
_cell.length_b   1.000
_cell.length_c   1.000
_cell.angle_alpha   90.00
_cell.angle_beta   90.00
_cell.angle_gamma   90.00
#
_symmetry.space_group_name_H-M   'P 1'
#
loop_
_entity.id
_entity.type
_entity.pdbx_description
1 polymer ?
#
loop_
_entity_poly.entity_id
_entity_poly.type
_entity_poly.pdbx_seq_one_letter_code
_entity_poly.pdbx_strand_id
1 'polypeptide(L)'
;MRNILRSRRGSVAFATVIALVPVIGFVALGGEAGSWYVTKQRAQSAADAAAYSGALRLACDTAPQPGVSCNNTQAYDYRGKQAAAQNAFCNSGDTSYSGSKCSTSLGSGVSQTVQVASLTSWNGAAGTYVQATISQQQPAYIAKALGLSTITVAATAVAKIDSMAKPPCVLALKDSVTFQGSPTVSSTTCGISSDSSASNAIGFVGNNGIQVSAPSYTVGGCSQTGGSQCTGVQTYQQPIPDPLSAVGTALAKLKTSDFPGGTAGQCASLQSYESGSCCNAPTGNLNLSGTLNGTYYFCSGTIKISSSSTTVTSGTLGATLILIGSATLSVNGGPLIQLTAVKNPAGPPALSSVLSKMVDLVIYDGEAYTKGGVTLTGNSSSYFNGTVYIPNTPVTYGGNSLSTAPSPGCYQVIAYGVTFQGDTKLDNSKCKSDGAATPTVQTVRLMQQWQ
;
A
#
# COMPACT_ATOMS: atom_id res chain seq x y z
N MET A 1 36.69 81.91 -3.24
CA MET A 1 36.78 80.43 -3.28
C MET A 1 38.13 79.89 -2.75
N ARG A 2 38.72 80.46 -1.67
CA ARG A 2 40.04 80.03 -1.16
C ARG A 2 39.99 79.22 0.15
N ASN A 3 38.79 78.99 0.71
CA ASN A 3 38.62 78.33 2.02
C ASN A 3 37.95 76.94 1.96
N ILE A 4 37.68 76.38 0.79
CA ILE A 4 37.10 75.02 0.67
C ILE A 4 38.16 73.94 0.99
N LEU A 5 39.44 74.19 0.66
CA LEU A 5 40.54 73.24 0.84
C LEU A 5 40.97 73.01 2.31
N ARG A 6 40.48 73.81 3.28
CA ARG A 6 40.80 73.66 4.72
C ARG A 6 39.60 73.22 5.58
N SER A 7 38.45 72.94 4.98
CA SER A 7 37.24 72.56 5.73
C SER A 7 37.23 71.06 6.07
N ARG A 8 37.69 70.71 7.28
CA ARG A 8 37.66 69.32 7.80
C ARG A 8 36.24 68.75 7.99
N ARG A 9 35.19 69.59 7.93
CA ARG A 9 33.79 69.15 8.02
C ARG A 9 33.22 68.60 6.70
N GLY A 10 33.80 68.97 5.55
CA GLY A 10 33.36 68.48 4.23
C GLY A 10 34.08 67.20 3.76
N SER A 11 35.32 66.98 4.22
CA SER A 11 36.10 65.78 3.85
C SER A 11 35.49 64.49 4.39
N VAL A 12 34.87 64.55 5.57
CA VAL A 12 34.17 63.41 6.18
C VAL A 12 32.98 63.01 5.31
N ALA A 13 32.16 63.96 4.85
CA ALA A 13 31.03 63.67 3.98
C ALA A 13 31.46 62.99 2.67
N PHE A 14 32.56 63.44 2.06
CA PHE A 14 33.09 62.84 0.84
C PHE A 14 33.63 61.42 1.08
N ALA A 15 34.39 61.22 2.16
CA ALA A 15 34.88 59.90 2.56
C ALA A 15 33.73 58.94 2.91
N THR A 16 32.69 59.43 3.59
CA THR A 16 31.49 58.64 3.92
C THR A 16 30.74 58.22 2.67
N VAL A 17 30.52 59.12 1.69
CA VAL A 17 29.84 58.78 0.43
C VAL A 17 30.63 57.71 -0.34
N ILE A 18 31.96 57.87 -0.44
CA ILE A 18 32.82 56.87 -1.10
C ILE A 18 32.76 55.53 -0.37
N ALA A 19 32.77 55.51 0.97
CA ALA A 19 32.68 54.30 1.76
C ALA A 19 31.27 53.65 1.73
N LEU A 20 30.21 54.43 1.50
CA LEU A 20 28.85 53.93 1.43
C LEU A 20 28.60 53.08 0.18
N VAL A 21 29.24 53.42 -0.95
CA VAL A 21 29.09 52.71 -2.23
C VAL A 21 29.40 51.21 -2.12
N PRO A 22 30.58 50.77 -1.62
CA PRO A 22 30.86 49.36 -1.46
C PRO A 22 29.94 48.70 -0.43
N VAL A 23 29.56 49.40 0.65
CA VAL A 23 28.64 48.86 1.67
C VAL A 23 27.27 48.55 1.07
N ILE A 24 26.69 49.47 0.29
CA ILE A 24 25.43 49.25 -0.41
C ILE A 24 25.57 48.12 -1.44
N GLY A 25 26.71 48.08 -2.16
CA GLY A 25 27.00 46.99 -3.09
C GLY A 25 26.99 45.62 -2.43
N PHE A 26 27.61 45.48 -1.26
CA PHE A 26 27.60 44.22 -0.50
C PHE A 26 26.22 43.87 0.07
N VAL A 27 25.44 44.85 0.53
CA VAL A 27 24.05 44.62 0.97
C VAL A 27 23.18 44.12 -0.19
N ALA A 28 23.31 44.75 -1.37
CA ALA A 28 22.57 44.34 -2.56
C ALA A 28 22.99 42.95 -3.06
N LEU A 29 24.29 42.64 -3.05
CA LEU A 29 24.81 41.29 -3.34
C LEU A 29 24.26 40.26 -2.35
N GLY A 30 24.17 40.62 -1.07
CA GLY A 30 23.57 39.77 -0.04
C GLY A 30 22.08 39.50 -0.28
N GLY A 31 21.31 40.51 -0.72
CA GLY A 31 19.92 40.34 -1.13
C GLY A 31 19.77 39.42 -2.34
N GLU A 32 20.64 39.58 -3.35
CA GLU A 32 20.68 38.73 -4.53
C GLU A 32 21.02 37.27 -4.17
N ALA A 33 22.04 37.05 -3.35
CA ALA A 33 22.39 35.74 -2.81
C ALA A 33 21.25 35.12 -1.99
N GLY A 34 20.55 35.94 -1.19
CA GLY A 34 19.36 35.52 -0.45
C GLY A 34 18.25 35.01 -1.37
N SER A 35 18.04 35.65 -2.53
CA SER A 35 17.07 35.20 -3.53
C SER A 35 17.43 33.84 -4.14
N TRP A 36 18.73 33.60 -4.38
CA TRP A 36 19.22 32.30 -4.86
C TRP A 36 19.05 31.21 -3.81
N TYR A 37 19.27 31.55 -2.53
CA TYR A 37 19.08 30.62 -1.42
C TYR A 37 17.61 30.18 -1.29
N VAL A 38 16.66 31.11 -1.39
CA VAL A 38 15.22 30.77 -1.40
C VAL A 38 14.87 29.90 -2.62
N THR A 39 15.41 30.23 -3.79
CA THR A 39 15.22 29.42 -5.01
C THR A 39 15.75 28.00 -4.83
N LYS A 40 16.92 27.86 -4.19
CA LYS A 40 17.54 26.57 -3.88
C LYS A 40 16.68 25.73 -2.94
N GLN A 41 16.12 26.32 -1.88
CA GLN A 41 15.21 25.63 -0.97
C GLN A 41 13.95 25.13 -1.70
N ARG A 42 13.33 25.98 -2.54
CA ARG A 42 12.17 25.58 -3.34
C ARG A 42 12.50 24.47 -4.34
N ALA A 43 13.64 24.56 -5.00
CA ALA A 43 14.11 23.54 -5.92
C ALA A 43 14.37 22.21 -5.19
N GLN A 44 14.86 22.23 -3.95
CA GLN A 44 15.04 21.02 -3.14
C GLN A 44 13.70 20.38 -2.78
N SER A 45 12.72 21.14 -2.28
CA SER A 45 11.38 20.62 -1.98
C SER A 45 10.70 20.02 -3.21
N ALA A 46 10.87 20.66 -4.37
CA ALA A 46 10.36 20.15 -5.64
C ALA A 46 11.10 18.86 -6.07
N ALA A 47 12.41 18.78 -5.87
CA ALA A 47 13.20 17.60 -6.21
C ALA A 47 12.84 16.42 -5.32
N ASP A 48 12.68 16.63 -4.02
CA ASP A 48 12.27 15.59 -3.06
C ASP A 48 10.88 15.04 -3.41
N ALA A 49 9.92 15.93 -3.73
CA ALA A 49 8.58 15.52 -4.16
C ALA A 49 8.61 14.75 -5.50
N ALA A 50 9.42 15.19 -6.46
CA ALA A 50 9.57 14.54 -7.76
C ALA A 50 10.24 13.17 -7.65
N ALA A 51 11.31 13.05 -6.87
CA ALA A 51 12.00 11.79 -6.65
C ALA A 51 11.09 10.79 -5.92
N TYR A 52 10.40 11.23 -4.86
CA TYR A 52 9.51 10.38 -4.07
C TYR A 52 8.30 9.90 -4.88
N SER A 53 7.59 10.79 -5.57
CA SER A 53 6.42 10.42 -6.39
C SER A 53 6.78 9.54 -7.58
N GLY A 54 7.92 9.81 -8.24
CA GLY A 54 8.45 8.94 -9.29
C GLY A 54 8.83 7.56 -8.75
N ALA A 55 9.48 7.49 -7.59
CA ALA A 55 9.81 6.22 -6.94
C ALA A 55 8.56 5.44 -6.51
N LEU A 56 7.53 6.09 -5.98
CA LEU A 56 6.25 5.43 -5.68
C LEU A 56 5.64 4.81 -6.93
N ARG A 57 5.68 5.53 -8.06
CA ARG A 57 5.15 5.02 -9.33
C ARG A 57 5.94 3.82 -9.83
N LEU A 58 7.26 3.95 -9.87
CA LEU A 58 8.15 2.87 -10.29
C LEU A 58 8.06 1.68 -9.34
N ALA A 59 7.82 1.91 -8.05
CA ALA A 59 7.65 0.87 -7.07
C ALA A 59 6.39 0.04 -7.34
N CYS A 60 5.31 0.72 -7.69
CA CYS A 60 4.10 0.05 -8.14
C CYS A 60 4.35 -0.78 -9.42
N ASP A 61 5.01 -0.19 -10.44
CA ASP A 61 5.27 -0.89 -11.72
C ASP A 61 6.21 -2.10 -11.59
N THR A 62 7.16 -2.04 -10.65
CA THR A 62 8.17 -3.08 -10.46
C THR A 62 7.81 -4.07 -9.35
N ALA A 63 6.70 -3.88 -8.63
CA ALA A 63 6.16 -4.88 -7.72
C ALA A 63 5.42 -5.95 -8.54
N PRO A 64 5.96 -7.17 -8.73
CA PRO A 64 5.24 -8.23 -9.41
C PRO A 64 4.06 -8.65 -8.53
N GLN A 65 2.90 -8.05 -8.78
CA GLN A 65 1.64 -8.40 -8.14
C GLN A 65 0.77 -9.14 -9.15
N PRO A 66 0.62 -10.48 -9.00
CA PRO A 66 -0.28 -11.23 -9.86
C PRO A 66 -1.68 -10.62 -9.83
N GLY A 67 -2.21 -10.18 -10.98
CA GLY A 67 -3.59 -9.70 -11.08
C GLY A 67 -3.82 -8.22 -10.75
N VAL A 68 -2.77 -7.47 -10.39
CA VAL A 68 -2.83 -6.02 -10.22
C VAL A 68 -2.19 -5.34 -11.44
N SER A 69 -2.95 -4.49 -12.12
CA SER A 69 -2.37 -3.40 -12.90
C SER A 69 -2.33 -2.17 -12.00
N CYS A 70 -1.15 -1.58 -11.79
CA CYS A 70 -1.07 -0.22 -11.28
C CYS A 70 -1.79 0.68 -12.28
N ASN A 71 -3.06 0.97 -12.02
CA ASN A 71 -3.93 1.64 -12.98
C ASN A 71 -3.51 3.11 -13.09
N ASN A 72 -2.55 3.37 -13.97
CA ASN A 72 -2.43 4.65 -14.64
C ASN A 72 -1.56 4.52 -15.90
N THR A 73 -1.93 5.26 -16.94
CA THR A 73 -1.26 5.30 -18.24
C THR A 73 0.08 6.05 -18.22
N GLN A 74 0.48 6.61 -17.07
CA GLN A 74 1.63 7.51 -16.99
C GLN A 74 2.83 6.85 -16.29
N ALA A 75 4.00 6.96 -16.92
CA ALA A 75 5.24 6.42 -16.37
C ALA A 75 5.73 7.18 -15.12
N TYR A 76 6.75 6.62 -14.46
CA TYR A 76 7.34 7.19 -13.25
C TYR A 76 7.89 8.61 -13.44
N ASP A 77 8.46 8.92 -14.62
CA ASP A 77 9.02 10.23 -14.92
C ASP A 77 7.92 11.29 -15.05
N TYR A 78 6.78 10.93 -15.66
CA TYR A 78 5.59 11.80 -15.70
C TYR A 78 5.11 12.15 -14.30
N ARG A 79 5.00 11.16 -13.40
CA ARG A 79 4.55 11.38 -12.01
C ARG A 79 5.53 12.23 -11.22
N GLY A 80 6.83 12.01 -11.41
CA GLY A 80 7.87 12.87 -10.84
C GLY A 80 7.78 14.32 -11.34
N LYS A 81 7.64 14.53 -12.65
CA LYS A 81 7.47 15.88 -13.24
C LYS A 81 6.17 16.55 -12.80
N GLN A 82 5.08 15.80 -12.66
CA GLN A 82 3.83 16.30 -12.09
C GLN A 82 4.02 16.86 -10.68
N ALA A 83 4.75 16.15 -9.80
CA ALA A 83 5.02 16.64 -8.44
C ALA A 83 5.95 17.86 -8.43
N ALA A 84 6.95 17.92 -9.32
CA ALA A 84 7.75 19.14 -9.51
C ALA A 84 6.88 20.33 -9.96
N ALA A 85 5.94 20.08 -10.88
CA ALA A 85 5.03 21.10 -11.40
C ALA A 85 4.07 21.66 -10.34
N GLN A 86 3.60 20.81 -9.41
CA GLN A 86 2.83 21.24 -8.24
C GLN A 86 3.63 22.14 -7.28
N ASN A 87 4.97 22.11 -7.39
CA ASN A 87 5.90 23.00 -6.70
C ASN A 87 6.40 24.16 -7.58
N ALA A 88 5.76 24.42 -8.73
CA ALA A 88 6.06 25.50 -9.67
C ALA A 88 7.41 25.39 -10.42
N PHE A 89 7.94 24.17 -10.56
CA PHE A 89 9.07 23.88 -11.45
C PHE A 89 8.60 23.02 -12.63
N CYS A 90 8.71 23.54 -13.85
CA CYS A 90 8.37 22.82 -15.07
C CYS A 90 9.44 23.01 -16.15
N ASN A 91 9.52 22.07 -17.09
CA ASN A 91 10.22 22.32 -18.33
C ASN A 91 9.40 23.29 -19.21
N SER A 92 10.06 23.93 -20.17
CA SER A 92 9.36 24.71 -21.19
C SER A 92 8.38 23.82 -21.96
N GLY A 93 7.11 24.24 -22.05
CA GLY A 93 6.04 23.50 -22.73
C GLY A 93 5.31 22.45 -21.86
N ASP A 94 5.79 22.15 -20.66
CA ASP A 94 5.15 21.22 -19.73
C ASP A 94 4.05 21.92 -18.90
N THR A 95 2.83 22.09 -19.45
CA THR A 95 1.71 22.75 -18.73
C THR A 95 0.54 21.83 -18.36
N SER A 96 0.53 20.58 -18.83
CA SER A 96 -0.65 19.71 -18.77
C SER A 96 -0.76 18.84 -17.51
N TYR A 97 0.08 19.07 -16.49
CA TYR A 97 0.04 18.28 -15.26
C TYR A 97 -1.15 18.68 -14.38
N SER A 98 -1.91 17.70 -13.89
CA SER A 98 -2.99 17.95 -12.94
C SER A 98 -2.45 18.56 -11.63
N GLY A 99 -3.02 19.69 -11.23
CA GLY A 99 -2.60 20.47 -10.06
C GLY A 99 -1.34 21.32 -10.28
N SER A 100 -0.85 21.46 -11.52
CA SER A 100 0.34 22.28 -11.82
C SER A 100 0.19 23.72 -11.32
N LYS A 101 1.26 24.26 -10.74
CA LYS A 101 1.40 25.68 -10.38
C LYS A 101 2.42 26.40 -11.27
N CYS A 102 2.78 25.80 -12.39
CA CYS A 102 3.77 26.37 -13.29
C CYS A 102 3.23 27.59 -14.00
N SER A 103 4.08 28.61 -14.12
CA SER A 103 3.77 29.81 -14.89
C SER A 103 3.77 29.49 -16.38
N THR A 104 2.84 30.10 -17.13
CA THR A 104 2.79 30.03 -18.60
C THR A 104 3.93 30.80 -19.27
N SER A 105 4.60 31.69 -18.51
CA SER A 105 5.79 32.42 -18.96
C SER A 105 6.73 32.70 -17.80
N LEU A 106 8.02 32.42 -17.98
CA LEU A 106 9.07 32.81 -17.03
C LEU A 106 9.58 34.22 -17.38
N GLY A 107 10.16 34.92 -16.39
CA GLY A 107 10.78 36.21 -16.61
C GLY A 107 11.97 36.13 -17.58
N SER A 108 12.29 37.23 -18.25
CA SER A 108 13.44 37.29 -19.17
C SER A 108 14.74 36.84 -18.48
N GLY A 109 15.46 35.90 -19.10
CA GLY A 109 16.70 35.33 -18.55
C GLY A 109 16.51 34.25 -17.48
N VAL A 110 15.27 33.81 -17.24
CA VAL A 110 14.95 32.68 -16.34
C VAL A 110 14.58 31.46 -17.17
N SER A 111 15.23 30.33 -16.89
CA SER A 111 14.89 29.02 -17.45
C SER A 111 14.80 27.98 -16.33
N GLN A 112 13.95 26.98 -16.50
CA GLN A 112 13.79 25.87 -15.55
C GLN A 112 13.93 24.54 -16.28
N THR A 113 14.52 23.56 -15.61
CA THR A 113 14.60 22.18 -16.09
C THR A 113 14.25 21.21 -14.98
N VAL A 114 13.45 20.20 -15.30
CA VAL A 114 13.09 19.09 -14.42
C VAL A 114 13.43 17.79 -15.14
N GLN A 115 14.36 17.04 -14.56
CA GLN A 115 14.79 15.73 -15.05
C GLN A 115 14.50 14.67 -13.99
N VAL A 116 13.88 13.56 -14.39
CA VAL A 116 13.58 12.43 -13.51
C VAL A 116 14.09 11.16 -14.19
N ALA A 117 14.94 10.40 -13.52
CA ALA A 117 15.57 9.20 -14.07
C ALA A 117 15.59 8.06 -13.05
N SER A 118 15.40 6.83 -13.51
CA SER A 118 15.65 5.63 -12.70
C SER A 118 17.14 5.25 -12.73
N LEU A 119 17.72 4.87 -11.60
CA LEU A 119 19.11 4.40 -11.47
C LEU A 119 19.14 2.98 -10.88
N THR A 120 20.11 2.18 -11.30
CA THR A 120 20.38 0.82 -10.77
C THR A 120 21.44 0.80 -9.66
N SER A 121 22.09 1.94 -9.41
CA SER A 121 23.00 2.13 -8.30
C SER A 121 23.04 3.60 -7.89
N TRP A 122 23.35 3.83 -6.60
CA TRP A 122 23.59 5.16 -6.07
C TRP A 122 24.66 5.10 -4.98
N ASN A 123 25.70 5.94 -5.08
CA ASN A 123 26.87 5.93 -4.19
C ASN A 123 27.50 4.55 -3.99
N GLY A 124 27.61 3.77 -5.07
CA GLY A 124 28.20 2.42 -5.04
C GLY A 124 27.29 1.32 -4.48
N ALA A 125 26.09 1.65 -3.98
CA ALA A 125 25.10 0.67 -3.55
C ALA A 125 24.17 0.30 -4.72
N ALA A 126 24.05 -0.99 -5.01
CA ALA A 126 23.10 -1.51 -6.00
C ALA A 126 21.66 -1.43 -5.46
N GLY A 127 20.71 -1.17 -6.34
CA GLY A 127 19.28 -1.09 -5.99
C GLY A 127 18.50 -0.29 -7.02
N THR A 128 17.19 -0.18 -6.83
CA THR A 128 16.34 0.64 -7.70
C THR A 128 16.17 2.02 -7.05
N TYR A 129 16.61 3.05 -7.75
CA TYR A 129 16.52 4.44 -7.29
C TYR A 129 15.80 5.30 -8.33
N VAL A 130 15.19 6.39 -7.88
CA VAL A 130 14.71 7.47 -8.76
C VAL A 130 15.39 8.76 -8.34
N GLN A 131 16.12 9.35 -9.27
CA GLN A 131 16.75 10.65 -9.10
C GLN A 131 15.91 11.73 -9.79
N ALA A 132 15.60 12.80 -9.07
CA ALA A 132 15.07 14.02 -9.65
C ALA A 132 16.12 15.13 -9.55
N THR A 133 16.38 15.81 -10.66
CA THR A 133 17.27 16.97 -10.74
C THR A 133 16.46 18.15 -11.26
N ILE A 134 16.36 19.19 -10.44
CA ILE A 134 15.67 20.43 -10.73
C ILE A 134 16.68 21.55 -10.82
N SER A 135 16.60 22.35 -11.87
CA SER A 135 17.49 23.49 -12.07
C SER A 135 16.70 24.72 -12.49
N GLN A 136 17.12 25.88 -12.00
CA GLN A 136 16.59 27.17 -12.41
C GLN A 136 17.74 28.14 -12.66
N GLN A 137 17.85 28.64 -13.89
CA GLN A 137 18.75 29.72 -14.23
C GLN A 137 18.14 31.04 -13.76
N GLN A 138 18.96 31.88 -13.11
CA GLN A 138 18.59 33.20 -12.63
C GLN A 138 19.49 34.25 -13.29
N PRO A 139 18.93 35.38 -13.76
CA PRO A 139 19.73 36.51 -14.19
C PRO A 139 20.49 37.08 -12.99
N ALA A 140 21.74 37.45 -13.22
CA ALA A 140 22.53 38.17 -12.23
C ALA A 140 22.40 39.68 -12.43
N TYR A 141 22.24 40.42 -11.33
CA TYR A 141 22.11 41.86 -11.30
C TYR A 141 23.41 42.51 -10.83
N ILE A 142 23.67 42.52 -9.52
CA ILE A 142 24.88 43.11 -8.94
C ILE A 142 26.07 42.17 -9.14
N ALA A 143 25.83 40.86 -9.10
CA ALA A 143 26.86 39.86 -9.42
C ALA A 143 27.36 39.94 -10.87
N LYS A 144 26.63 40.59 -11.78
CA LYS A 144 27.10 40.89 -13.15
C LYS A 144 28.33 41.80 -13.16
N ALA A 145 28.45 42.70 -12.19
CA ALA A 145 29.64 43.53 -12.02
C ALA A 145 30.88 42.71 -11.62
N LEU A 146 30.68 41.48 -11.13
CA LEU A 146 31.73 40.51 -10.80
C LEU A 146 31.98 39.49 -11.93
N GLY A 147 31.38 39.68 -13.10
CA GLY A 147 31.53 38.79 -14.26
C GLY A 147 30.58 37.59 -14.31
N LEU A 148 29.64 37.48 -13.36
CA LEU A 148 28.62 36.43 -13.35
C LEU A 148 27.37 36.96 -14.05
N SER A 149 27.12 36.57 -15.31
CA SER A 149 25.96 37.05 -16.07
C SER A 149 24.67 36.30 -15.74
N THR A 150 24.77 35.03 -15.38
CA THR A 150 23.67 34.17 -14.92
C THR A 150 24.16 33.19 -13.87
N ILE A 151 23.29 32.80 -12.94
CA ILE A 151 23.56 31.76 -11.96
C ILE A 151 22.56 30.62 -12.12
N THR A 152 23.07 29.39 -12.17
CA THR A 152 22.25 28.18 -12.22
C THR A 152 22.08 27.62 -10.82
N VAL A 153 20.85 27.68 -10.30
CA VAL A 153 20.50 27.10 -9.00
C VAL A 153 19.90 25.73 -9.24
N ALA A 154 20.65 24.67 -8.91
CA ALA A 154 20.20 23.29 -9.09
C ALA A 154 20.04 22.57 -7.75
N ALA A 155 19.10 21.65 -7.65
CA ALA A 155 18.87 20.75 -6.54
C ALA A 155 18.62 19.33 -7.08
N THR A 156 19.08 18.34 -6.34
CA THR A 156 18.88 16.93 -6.68
C THR A 156 18.31 16.22 -5.46
N ALA A 157 17.44 15.25 -5.70
CA ALA A 157 16.97 14.33 -4.68
C ALA A 157 16.97 12.92 -5.25
N VAL A 158 17.19 11.93 -4.38
CA VAL A 158 17.17 10.52 -4.78
C VAL A 158 16.27 9.77 -3.82
N ALA A 159 15.33 9.02 -4.36
CA ALA A 159 14.49 8.10 -3.61
C ALA A 159 14.92 6.65 -3.92
N LYS A 160 15.05 5.83 -2.88
CA LYS A 160 15.30 4.39 -3.03
C LYS A 160 13.99 3.64 -2.90
N ILE A 161 13.82 2.63 -3.76
CA ILE A 161 12.76 1.64 -3.65
C ILE A 161 13.34 0.41 -2.94
N ASP A 162 12.75 0.05 -1.82
CA ASP A 162 13.13 -1.11 -1.01
C ASP A 162 12.01 -2.15 -1.06
N SER A 163 12.36 -3.42 -1.27
CA SER A 163 11.42 -4.52 -1.06
C SER A 163 11.33 -4.81 0.44
N MET A 164 10.13 -4.97 0.97
CA MET A 164 9.99 -5.33 2.38
C MET A 164 10.47 -6.77 2.62
N ALA A 165 11.35 -6.93 3.62
CA ALA A 165 11.82 -8.25 4.05
C ALA A 165 10.67 -9.17 4.53
N LYS A 166 9.57 -8.58 5.00
CA LYS A 166 8.36 -9.26 5.48
C LYS A 166 7.13 -8.64 4.83
N PRO A 167 6.71 -9.09 3.63
CA PRO A 167 5.50 -8.60 2.98
C PRO A 167 4.26 -8.91 3.83
N PRO A 168 3.16 -8.14 3.70
CA PRO A 168 1.99 -8.37 4.52
C PRO A 168 1.27 -9.66 4.14
N CYS A 169 0.88 -10.42 5.16
CA CYS A 169 -0.07 -11.53 5.03
C CYS A 169 -1.46 -11.13 5.49
N VAL A 170 -1.59 -10.02 6.20
CA VAL A 170 -2.86 -9.39 6.52
C VAL A 170 -2.93 -8.07 5.76
N LEU A 171 -3.97 -7.90 4.95
CA LEU A 171 -4.24 -6.68 4.19
C LEU A 171 -5.71 -6.28 4.36
N ALA A 172 -5.94 -5.15 5.01
CA ALA A 172 -7.24 -4.48 4.96
C ALA A 172 -7.30 -3.52 3.77
N LEU A 173 -8.25 -3.74 2.86
CA LEU A 173 -8.34 -3.06 1.57
C LEU A 173 -8.95 -1.65 1.65
N LYS A 174 -9.80 -1.39 2.64
CA LYS A 174 -10.59 -0.14 2.73
C LYS A 174 -10.73 0.39 4.15
N ASP A 175 -10.92 -0.50 5.10
CA ASP A 175 -11.14 -0.19 6.51
C ASP A 175 -9.92 -0.56 7.35
N SER A 176 -10.04 -0.33 8.65
CA SER A 176 -8.97 -0.55 9.62
C SER A 176 -8.62 -2.02 9.82
N VAL A 177 -7.37 -2.24 10.24
CA VAL A 177 -7.00 -3.42 11.02
C VAL A 177 -7.10 -3.05 12.49
N THR A 178 -8.03 -3.66 13.21
CA THR A 178 -8.27 -3.40 14.64
C THR A 178 -7.89 -4.61 15.50
N PHE A 179 -7.19 -4.38 16.59
CA PHE A 179 -6.93 -5.37 17.63
C PHE A 179 -7.79 -5.02 18.84
N GLN A 180 -8.67 -5.94 19.26
CA GLN A 180 -9.62 -5.68 20.33
C GLN A 180 -9.57 -6.76 21.40
N GLY A 181 -9.62 -6.35 22.67
CA GLY A 181 -9.52 -7.26 23.82
C GLY A 181 -8.07 -7.48 24.23
N SER A 182 -7.63 -8.74 24.26
CA SER A 182 -6.25 -9.12 24.59
C SER A 182 -5.64 -10.14 23.61
N PRO A 183 -5.71 -9.95 22.28
CA PRO A 183 -5.12 -10.88 21.34
C PRO A 183 -3.59 -10.82 21.35
N THR A 184 -2.97 -12.00 21.22
CA THR A 184 -1.58 -12.15 20.81
C THR A 184 -1.51 -12.47 19.32
N VAL A 185 -1.07 -11.51 18.50
CA VAL A 185 -0.86 -11.71 17.06
C VAL A 185 0.63 -11.72 16.76
N SER A 186 1.14 -12.81 16.21
CA SER A 186 2.57 -12.98 15.97
C SER A 186 2.88 -13.47 14.56
N SER A 187 4.00 -13.00 14.01
CA SER A 187 4.48 -13.41 12.70
C SER A 187 5.99 -13.23 12.58
N THR A 188 6.69 -14.30 12.24
CA THR A 188 8.11 -14.23 11.91
C THR A 188 8.36 -13.99 10.43
N THR A 189 7.39 -14.29 9.55
CA THR A 189 7.56 -14.33 8.09
C THR A 189 6.85 -13.22 7.33
N CYS A 190 5.82 -12.59 7.92
CA CYS A 190 4.98 -11.60 7.23
C CYS A 190 4.50 -10.44 8.11
N GLY A 191 4.09 -9.34 7.47
CA GLY A 191 3.57 -8.15 8.13
C GLY A 191 2.03 -8.04 8.13
N ILE A 192 1.56 -6.92 8.67
CA ILE A 192 0.16 -6.52 8.70
C ILE A 192 0.03 -5.16 8.01
N SER A 193 -1.01 -4.97 7.19
CA SER A 193 -1.23 -3.69 6.54
C SER A 193 -2.69 -3.29 6.41
N SER A 194 -2.93 -1.97 6.38
CA SER A 194 -4.21 -1.35 6.09
C SER A 194 -4.04 -0.25 5.02
N ASP A 195 -4.86 -0.34 3.99
CA ASP A 195 -4.98 0.67 2.94
C ASP A 195 -5.94 1.81 3.32
N SER A 196 -6.54 1.76 4.51
CA SER A 196 -7.39 2.84 5.00
C SER A 196 -6.58 4.11 5.23
N SER A 197 -7.12 5.26 4.78
CA SER A 197 -6.53 6.58 5.04
C SER A 197 -6.97 7.19 6.37
N ALA A 198 -7.74 6.46 7.19
CA ALA A 198 -8.26 6.96 8.46
C ALA A 198 -7.14 7.11 9.51
N SER A 199 -7.33 7.97 10.51
CA SER A 199 -6.37 8.14 11.62
C SER A 199 -6.21 6.88 12.48
N ASN A 200 -7.19 5.97 12.43
CA ASN A 200 -7.22 4.68 13.11
C ASN A 200 -7.12 3.49 12.14
N ALA A 201 -6.49 3.69 10.96
CA ALA A 201 -6.31 2.63 9.96
C ALA A 201 -5.62 1.37 10.54
N ILE A 202 -4.73 1.55 11.51
CA ILE A 202 -4.42 0.48 12.48
C ILE A 202 -4.89 0.94 13.87
N GLY A 203 -5.74 0.15 14.51
CA GLY A 203 -6.36 0.47 15.78
C GLY A 203 -6.07 -0.55 16.87
N PHE A 204 -5.66 -0.09 18.04
CA PHE A 204 -5.49 -0.91 19.25
C PHE A 204 -6.54 -0.48 20.28
N VAL A 205 -7.59 -1.28 20.45
CA VAL A 205 -8.75 -0.99 21.29
C VAL A 205 -8.74 -1.92 22.51
N GLY A 206 -8.14 -1.46 23.61
CA GLY A 206 -7.97 -2.23 24.84
C GLY A 206 -6.70 -1.83 25.59
N ASN A 207 -6.53 -2.33 26.80
CA ASN A 207 -5.37 -2.05 27.65
C ASN A 207 -4.18 -3.00 27.32
N ASN A 208 -3.12 -3.01 28.15
CA ASN A 208 -1.83 -3.75 28.06
C ASN A 208 -1.84 -5.24 27.65
N GLY A 209 -2.99 -5.88 27.42
CA GLY A 209 -3.09 -7.29 26.99
C GLY A 209 -2.89 -7.54 25.49
N ILE A 210 -2.88 -6.50 24.66
CA ILE A 210 -2.68 -6.64 23.21
C ILE A 210 -1.18 -6.77 22.90
N GLN A 211 -0.77 -7.92 22.36
CA GLN A 211 0.60 -8.19 21.95
C GLN A 211 0.67 -8.43 20.45
N VAL A 212 1.35 -7.54 19.72
CA VAL A 212 1.55 -7.68 18.27
C VAL A 212 3.03 -7.75 17.95
N SER A 213 3.46 -8.92 17.48
CA SER A 213 4.83 -9.19 17.03
C SER A 213 4.83 -9.45 15.53
N ALA A 214 4.49 -8.43 14.76
CA ALA A 214 4.53 -8.42 13.30
C ALA A 214 4.78 -6.98 12.81
N PRO A 215 5.62 -6.77 11.78
CA PRO A 215 5.82 -5.43 11.24
C PRO A 215 4.51 -4.94 10.62
N SER A 216 4.18 -3.67 10.89
CA SER A 216 2.87 -3.11 10.57
C SER A 216 3.01 -1.82 9.76
N TYR A 217 2.20 -1.69 8.70
CA TYR A 217 2.29 -0.63 7.70
C TYR A 217 0.89 -0.11 7.37
N THR A 218 0.70 1.20 7.27
CA THR A 218 -0.63 1.75 7.00
C THR A 218 -0.57 3.01 6.15
N VAL A 219 -1.58 3.19 5.30
CA VAL A 219 -1.79 4.42 4.53
C VAL A 219 -2.20 5.58 5.43
N GLY A 220 -3.06 5.29 6.41
CA GLY A 220 -3.54 6.26 7.38
C GLY A 220 -2.66 6.36 8.61
N GLY A 221 -3.31 6.63 9.75
CA GLY A 221 -2.68 6.70 11.05
C GLY A 221 -2.73 5.39 11.82
N CYS A 222 -2.13 5.43 13.01
CA CYS A 222 -2.26 4.42 14.04
C CYS A 222 -2.92 5.03 15.28
N SER A 223 -3.89 4.34 15.86
CA SER A 223 -4.56 4.76 17.09
C SER A 223 -4.46 3.67 18.16
N GLN A 224 -4.35 4.08 19.42
CA GLN A 224 -4.27 3.15 20.56
C GLN A 224 -4.99 3.74 21.77
N THR A 225 -5.73 2.89 22.49
CA THR A 225 -6.43 3.26 23.74
C THR A 225 -5.64 2.77 24.94
N GLY A 226 -4.47 3.37 25.19
CA GLY A 226 -3.47 2.90 26.16
C GLY A 226 -2.30 2.16 25.51
N GLY A 227 -1.31 1.74 26.29
CA GLY A 227 -0.13 0.99 25.80
C GLY A 227 0.83 1.81 24.93
N SER A 228 1.58 1.12 24.06
CA SER A 228 2.58 1.70 23.15
C SER A 228 2.66 0.97 21.80
N GLN A 229 1.64 0.21 21.41
CA GLN A 229 1.63 -0.67 20.24
C GLN A 229 1.78 0.07 18.90
N CYS A 230 1.42 1.36 18.83
CA CYS A 230 1.70 2.18 17.65
C CYS A 230 3.19 2.49 17.48
N THR A 231 4.02 2.26 18.51
CA THR A 231 5.48 2.41 18.42
C THR A 231 6.03 1.36 17.47
N GLY A 232 6.44 1.78 16.28
CA GLY A 232 6.98 0.90 15.24
C GLY A 232 6.03 0.64 14.07
N VAL A 233 4.77 1.10 14.15
CA VAL A 233 3.88 1.12 12.98
C VAL A 233 4.34 2.19 12.00
N GLN A 234 4.63 1.79 10.76
CA GLN A 234 4.98 2.70 9.69
C GLN A 234 3.68 3.27 9.11
N THR A 235 3.40 4.54 9.41
CA THR A 235 2.21 5.25 8.92
C THR A 235 2.50 5.99 7.61
N TYR A 236 1.45 6.46 6.93
CA TYR A 236 1.55 7.20 5.66
C TYR A 236 2.34 6.47 4.57
N GLN A 237 2.22 5.14 4.54
CA GLN A 237 2.79 4.30 3.50
C GLN A 237 1.89 4.29 2.26
N GLN A 238 2.40 3.77 1.15
CA GLN A 238 1.59 3.62 -0.05
C GLN A 238 0.57 2.47 0.09
N PRO A 239 -0.63 2.60 -0.52
CA PRO A 239 -1.61 1.53 -0.54
C PRO A 239 -1.06 0.32 -1.30
N ILE A 240 -1.50 -0.87 -0.89
CA ILE A 240 -1.11 -2.15 -1.46
C ILE A 240 -2.26 -2.63 -2.34
N PRO A 241 -2.06 -2.65 -3.67
CA PRO A 241 -3.12 -3.10 -4.54
C PRO A 241 -3.57 -4.52 -4.22
N ASP A 242 -4.88 -4.77 -4.32
CA ASP A 242 -5.50 -6.06 -4.05
C ASP A 242 -5.02 -7.15 -5.05
N PRO A 243 -4.19 -8.13 -4.62
CA PRO A 243 -3.65 -9.18 -5.49
C PRO A 243 -4.73 -10.14 -6.01
N LEU A 244 -5.93 -10.14 -5.41
CA LEU A 244 -7.05 -11.00 -5.81
C LEU A 244 -8.20 -10.21 -6.45
N SER A 245 -8.03 -8.93 -6.76
CA SER A 245 -9.08 -8.09 -7.37
C SER A 245 -9.66 -8.66 -8.68
N ALA A 246 -8.83 -9.25 -9.53
CA ALA A 246 -9.28 -9.92 -10.75
C ALA A 246 -10.13 -11.17 -10.44
N VAL A 247 -9.76 -11.94 -9.41
CA VAL A 247 -10.53 -13.09 -8.91
C VAL A 247 -11.87 -12.62 -8.37
N GLY A 248 -11.87 -11.60 -7.51
CA GLY A 248 -13.10 -11.02 -6.96
C GLY A 248 -14.04 -10.49 -8.05
N THR A 249 -13.52 -9.83 -9.08
CA THR A 249 -14.31 -9.34 -10.21
C THR A 249 -14.93 -10.47 -11.05
N ALA A 250 -14.20 -11.57 -11.23
CA ALA A 250 -14.70 -12.72 -11.97
C ALA A 250 -15.76 -13.50 -11.18
N LEU A 251 -15.50 -13.76 -9.89
CA LEU A 251 -16.43 -14.45 -9.00
C LEU A 251 -17.74 -13.67 -8.81
N ALA A 252 -17.68 -12.34 -8.69
CA ALA A 252 -18.87 -11.50 -8.58
C ALA A 252 -19.80 -11.53 -9.82
N LYS A 253 -19.30 -11.99 -10.97
CA LYS A 253 -20.09 -12.12 -12.20
C LYS A 253 -20.73 -13.50 -12.35
N LEU A 254 -20.30 -14.48 -11.55
CA LEU A 254 -20.83 -15.83 -11.64
C LEU A 254 -22.29 -15.88 -11.26
N LYS A 255 -23.03 -16.70 -12.00
CA LYS A 255 -24.41 -17.06 -11.76
C LYS A 255 -24.51 -18.57 -11.67
N THR A 256 -25.57 -19.06 -11.04
CA THR A 256 -25.84 -20.51 -10.97
C THR A 256 -25.89 -21.17 -12.36
N SER A 257 -26.35 -20.46 -13.39
CA SER A 257 -26.39 -20.98 -14.77
C SER A 257 -25.02 -21.12 -15.45
N ASP A 258 -23.94 -20.58 -14.85
CA ASP A 258 -22.58 -20.75 -15.39
C ASP A 258 -21.97 -22.11 -15.04
N PHE A 259 -22.65 -22.89 -14.19
CA PHE A 259 -22.22 -24.21 -13.75
C PHE A 259 -22.82 -25.29 -14.68
N PRO A 260 -21.98 -26.15 -15.30
CA PRO A 260 -22.45 -27.11 -16.31
C PRO A 260 -23.10 -28.37 -15.71
N GLY A 261 -22.85 -28.66 -14.43
CA GLY A 261 -23.36 -29.84 -13.76
C GLY A 261 -24.65 -29.62 -12.96
N GLY A 262 -25.24 -30.71 -12.49
CA GLY A 262 -26.46 -30.67 -11.69
C GLY A 262 -27.73 -30.32 -12.49
N THR A 263 -28.79 -29.90 -11.80
CA THR A 263 -30.05 -29.46 -12.43
C THR A 263 -30.06 -27.94 -12.48
N ALA A 264 -30.05 -27.36 -13.68
CA ALA A 264 -29.93 -25.90 -13.88
C ALA A 264 -28.72 -25.27 -13.13
N GLY A 265 -27.60 -26.00 -13.05
CA GLY A 265 -26.40 -25.57 -12.36
C GLY A 265 -26.39 -25.82 -10.85
N GLN A 266 -27.47 -26.35 -10.28
CA GLN A 266 -27.60 -26.60 -8.83
C GLN A 266 -27.26 -28.03 -8.45
N CYS A 267 -26.50 -28.18 -7.37
CA CYS A 267 -26.19 -29.47 -6.76
C CYS A 267 -27.42 -30.06 -6.04
N ALA A 268 -27.65 -31.37 -6.21
CA ALA A 268 -28.73 -32.08 -5.50
C ALA A 268 -28.47 -32.24 -3.99
N SER A 269 -27.19 -32.28 -3.60
CA SER A 269 -26.71 -32.33 -2.22
C SER A 269 -25.37 -31.60 -2.12
N LEU A 270 -24.90 -31.35 -0.89
CA LEU A 270 -23.58 -30.74 -0.66
C LEU A 270 -22.49 -31.56 -1.36
N GLN A 271 -21.79 -30.96 -2.32
CA GLN A 271 -20.66 -31.57 -3.00
C GLN A 271 -19.68 -30.52 -3.53
N SER A 272 -18.45 -30.96 -3.76
CA SER A 272 -17.41 -30.15 -4.39
C SER A 272 -17.61 -30.04 -5.90
N TYR A 273 -17.05 -29.00 -6.50
CA TYR A 273 -17.09 -28.76 -7.93
C TYR A 273 -16.36 -29.87 -8.70
N GLU A 274 -15.28 -30.41 -8.16
CA GLU A 274 -14.51 -31.52 -8.74
C GLU A 274 -15.39 -32.78 -8.91
N SER A 275 -16.39 -32.97 -8.06
CA SER A 275 -17.32 -34.11 -8.13
C SER A 275 -18.57 -33.80 -8.95
N GLY A 276 -19.15 -32.61 -8.78
CA GLY A 276 -20.50 -32.30 -9.30
C GLY A 276 -20.55 -31.27 -10.42
N SER A 277 -19.49 -30.47 -10.61
CA SER A 277 -19.45 -29.31 -11.52
C SER A 277 -20.66 -28.37 -11.38
N CYS A 278 -21.22 -28.29 -10.18
CA CYS A 278 -22.46 -27.58 -9.85
C CYS A 278 -22.21 -26.60 -8.70
N CYS A 279 -23.19 -25.74 -8.44
CA CYS A 279 -23.20 -24.83 -7.32
C CYS A 279 -24.16 -25.31 -6.22
N ASN A 280 -23.74 -25.24 -4.97
CA ASN A 280 -24.56 -25.59 -3.82
C ASN A 280 -25.54 -24.44 -3.53
N ALA A 281 -26.83 -24.72 -3.56
CA ALA A 281 -27.90 -23.73 -3.36
C ALA A 281 -28.92 -24.23 -2.33
N PRO A 282 -28.53 -24.41 -1.04
CA PRO A 282 -29.44 -24.90 -0.02
C PRO A 282 -30.63 -23.95 0.17
N THR A 283 -31.83 -24.52 0.29
CA THR A 283 -33.03 -23.78 0.67
C THR A 283 -33.01 -23.54 2.19
N GLY A 284 -32.32 -22.48 2.63
CA GLY A 284 -32.24 -22.07 4.04
C GLY A 284 -30.86 -22.31 4.67
N ASN A 285 -30.86 -22.84 5.90
CA ASN A 285 -29.63 -23.08 6.66
C ASN A 285 -29.01 -24.45 6.30
N LEU A 286 -27.75 -24.46 5.90
CA LEU A 286 -26.93 -25.66 5.75
C LEU A 286 -25.93 -25.73 6.90
N ASN A 287 -25.99 -26.78 7.73
CA ASN A 287 -24.97 -27.01 8.74
C ASN A 287 -23.79 -27.76 8.10
N LEU A 288 -22.64 -27.11 8.04
CA LEU A 288 -21.42 -27.65 7.46
C LEU A 288 -20.61 -28.37 8.56
N SER A 289 -20.35 -29.66 8.36
CA SER A 289 -19.58 -30.51 9.27
C SER A 289 -18.88 -31.63 8.49
N GLY A 290 -17.89 -32.25 9.12
CA GLY A 290 -17.12 -33.35 8.55
C GLY A 290 -15.93 -32.91 7.69
N THR A 291 -15.45 -33.83 6.86
CA THR A 291 -14.29 -33.59 5.99
C THR A 291 -14.75 -33.11 4.62
N LEU A 292 -14.26 -31.94 4.21
CA LEU A 292 -14.48 -31.33 2.91
C LEU A 292 -13.31 -31.63 1.99
N ASN A 293 -13.56 -31.97 0.74
CA ASN A 293 -12.51 -32.37 -0.21
C ASN A 293 -12.76 -31.77 -1.59
N GLY A 294 -12.15 -30.62 -1.85
CA GLY A 294 -12.27 -29.85 -3.09
C GLY A 294 -12.87 -28.45 -2.90
N THR A 295 -13.31 -27.87 -4.01
CA THR A 295 -13.81 -26.49 -4.10
C THR A 295 -15.34 -26.48 -4.01
N TYR A 296 -15.91 -25.82 -3.02
CA TYR A 296 -17.35 -25.73 -2.79
C TYR A 296 -17.85 -24.32 -3.14
N TYR A 297 -18.58 -24.22 -4.25
CA TYR A 297 -19.29 -22.99 -4.59
C TYR A 297 -20.67 -23.01 -3.93
N PHE A 298 -21.02 -21.93 -3.26
CA PHE A 298 -22.34 -21.69 -2.67
C PHE A 298 -22.98 -20.50 -3.39
N CYS A 299 -24.12 -20.72 -4.05
CA CYS A 299 -24.82 -19.71 -4.85
C CYS A 299 -26.04 -19.11 -4.13
N SER A 300 -26.39 -19.62 -2.95
CA SER A 300 -27.43 -19.08 -2.09
C SER A 300 -27.40 -19.73 -0.70
N GLY A 301 -28.22 -19.22 0.21
CA GLY A 301 -28.49 -19.84 1.52
C GLY A 301 -27.45 -19.50 2.59
N THR A 302 -27.68 -20.01 3.80
CA THR A 302 -26.85 -19.69 4.97
C THR A 302 -26.05 -20.91 5.41
N ILE A 303 -24.74 -20.85 5.25
CA ILE A 303 -23.80 -21.88 5.63
C ILE A 303 -23.41 -21.64 7.08
N LYS A 304 -23.72 -22.60 7.96
CA LYS A 304 -23.46 -22.53 9.39
C LYS A 304 -22.43 -23.55 9.81
N ILE A 305 -21.38 -23.10 10.49
CA ILE A 305 -20.49 -23.95 11.27
C ILE A 305 -20.75 -23.58 12.73
N SER A 306 -21.52 -24.41 13.44
CA SER A 306 -22.09 -24.04 14.73
C SER A 306 -21.90 -25.13 15.77
N SER A 307 -21.72 -24.74 17.03
CA SER A 307 -21.45 -25.57 18.21
C SER A 307 -19.98 -25.94 18.41
N SER A 308 -19.61 -26.20 19.66
CA SER A 308 -18.27 -26.66 20.06
C SER A 308 -18.00 -28.13 19.69
N SER A 309 -19.05 -28.91 19.38
CA SER A 309 -18.93 -30.30 18.94
C SER A 309 -18.75 -30.43 17.43
N THR A 310 -19.00 -29.37 16.66
CA THR A 310 -18.83 -29.38 15.20
C THR A 310 -17.35 -29.35 14.83
N THR A 311 -16.98 -30.27 13.95
CA THR A 311 -15.65 -30.33 13.34
C THR A 311 -15.79 -30.19 11.83
N VAL A 312 -14.98 -29.31 11.24
CA VAL A 312 -14.84 -29.16 9.79
C VAL A 312 -13.36 -29.28 9.45
N THR A 313 -12.99 -30.30 8.69
CA THR A 313 -11.61 -30.56 8.27
C THR A 313 -11.50 -30.60 6.76
N SER A 314 -10.28 -30.42 6.24
CA SER A 314 -9.97 -30.63 4.83
C SER A 314 -9.46 -32.06 4.58
N GLY A 315 -9.84 -32.63 3.43
CA GLY A 315 -9.32 -33.89 2.90
C GLY A 315 -8.04 -33.69 2.09
N THR A 316 -7.61 -34.73 1.37
CA THR A 316 -6.34 -34.74 0.63
C THR A 316 -6.24 -33.67 -0.47
N LEU A 317 -7.35 -33.28 -1.10
CA LEU A 317 -7.36 -32.21 -2.11
C LEU A 317 -7.29 -30.81 -1.48
N GLY A 318 -7.51 -30.69 -0.18
CA GLY A 318 -7.81 -29.43 0.49
C GLY A 318 -9.31 -29.10 0.44
N ALA A 319 -9.66 -27.92 0.93
CA ALA A 319 -11.03 -27.41 0.93
C ALA A 319 -11.03 -25.89 0.70
N THR A 320 -11.83 -25.46 -0.28
CA THR A 320 -12.03 -24.05 -0.61
C THR A 320 -13.52 -23.75 -0.58
N LEU A 321 -13.93 -22.71 0.14
CA LEU A 321 -15.33 -22.27 0.24
C LEU A 321 -15.50 -20.97 -0.53
N ILE A 322 -16.39 -20.93 -1.51
CA ILE A 322 -16.66 -19.76 -2.35
C ILE A 322 -18.12 -19.38 -2.18
N LEU A 323 -18.36 -18.23 -1.55
CA LEU A 323 -19.69 -17.68 -1.34
C LEU A 323 -19.99 -16.60 -2.38
N ILE A 324 -21.06 -16.83 -3.14
CA ILE A 324 -21.58 -15.95 -4.19
C ILE A 324 -23.12 -15.97 -4.16
N GLY A 325 -23.74 -15.03 -4.88
CA GLY A 325 -25.18 -15.08 -5.13
C GLY A 325 -26.03 -14.98 -3.86
N SER A 326 -25.62 -14.17 -2.88
CA SER A 326 -26.24 -14.01 -1.54
C SER A 326 -26.02 -15.15 -0.54
N ALA A 327 -25.09 -16.08 -0.82
CA ALA A 327 -24.67 -17.06 0.18
C ALA A 327 -23.96 -16.38 1.36
N THR A 328 -24.23 -16.82 2.59
CA THR A 328 -23.60 -16.25 3.80
C THR A 328 -22.92 -17.33 4.63
N LEU A 329 -21.75 -17.05 5.21
CA LEU A 329 -21.06 -17.92 6.16
C LEU A 329 -21.24 -17.41 7.59
N SER A 330 -21.63 -18.29 8.51
CA SER A 330 -21.75 -17.98 9.93
C SER A 330 -21.04 -19.03 10.77
N VAL A 331 -20.05 -18.60 11.55
CA VAL A 331 -19.31 -19.45 12.48
C VAL A 331 -19.61 -19.03 13.91
N ASN A 332 -20.11 -19.98 14.73
CA ASN A 332 -20.54 -19.70 16.10
C ASN A 332 -20.28 -20.88 17.05
N GLY A 333 -20.07 -20.59 18.34
CA GLY A 333 -20.01 -21.62 19.38
C GLY A 333 -18.67 -22.36 19.51
N GLY A 334 -17.59 -21.84 18.92
CA GLY A 334 -16.23 -22.38 19.06
C GLY A 334 -15.99 -23.77 18.45
N PRO A 335 -16.36 -24.01 17.18
CA PRO A 335 -16.11 -25.28 16.49
C PRO A 335 -14.61 -25.54 16.29
N LEU A 336 -14.26 -26.79 15.94
CA LEU A 336 -12.94 -27.12 15.39
C LEU A 336 -12.97 -26.93 13.87
N ILE A 337 -12.17 -26.00 13.35
CA ILE A 337 -12.05 -25.77 11.90
C ILE A 337 -10.60 -25.93 11.48
N GLN A 338 -10.30 -26.89 10.61
CA GLN A 338 -8.95 -27.17 10.14
C GLN A 338 -8.95 -27.30 8.62
N LEU A 339 -8.92 -26.14 7.96
CA LEU A 339 -9.00 -26.05 6.51
C LEU A 339 -7.61 -25.76 5.94
N THR A 340 -7.17 -26.59 5.01
CA THR A 340 -6.06 -26.31 4.11
C THR A 340 -6.65 -26.11 2.72
N ALA A 341 -6.32 -25.00 2.07
CA ALA A 341 -6.85 -24.64 0.76
C ALA A 341 -6.47 -25.65 -0.33
N VAL A 342 -7.29 -25.70 -1.38
CA VAL A 342 -7.01 -26.49 -2.57
C VAL A 342 -5.83 -25.88 -3.34
N LYS A 343 -4.86 -26.72 -3.73
CA LYS A 343 -3.68 -26.28 -4.50
C LYS A 343 -3.96 -26.11 -6.00
N ASN A 344 -4.90 -26.89 -6.52
CA ASN A 344 -5.33 -26.86 -7.92
C ASN A 344 -6.85 -26.69 -7.97
N PRO A 345 -7.38 -25.49 -7.68
CA PRO A 345 -8.81 -25.26 -7.59
C PRO A 345 -9.46 -25.53 -8.96
N ALA A 346 -10.66 -26.13 -8.93
CA ALA A 346 -11.50 -26.30 -10.11
C ALA A 346 -12.65 -25.27 -10.10
N GLY A 347 -13.18 -24.95 -11.28
CA GLY A 347 -14.27 -23.99 -11.40
C GLY A 347 -14.95 -24.00 -12.77
N PRO A 348 -16.08 -23.29 -12.90
CA PRO A 348 -16.81 -23.17 -14.15
C PRO A 348 -15.95 -22.50 -15.24
N PRO A 349 -16.23 -22.75 -16.53
CA PRO A 349 -15.44 -22.20 -17.64
C PRO A 349 -15.27 -20.67 -17.61
N ALA A 350 -16.25 -19.95 -17.03
CA ALA A 350 -16.22 -18.51 -16.81
C ALA A 350 -15.03 -18.03 -15.94
N LEU A 351 -14.44 -18.90 -15.13
CA LEU A 351 -13.27 -18.58 -14.28
C LEU A 351 -11.92 -18.99 -14.89
N SER A 352 -11.89 -19.53 -16.11
CA SER A 352 -10.66 -20.05 -16.74
C SER A 352 -9.49 -19.05 -16.76
N SER A 353 -9.77 -17.75 -16.88
CA SER A 353 -8.76 -16.68 -16.89
C SER A 353 -8.16 -16.34 -15.52
N VAL A 354 -8.81 -16.75 -14.42
CA VAL A 354 -8.40 -16.43 -13.05
C VAL A 354 -8.15 -17.64 -12.17
N LEU A 355 -8.40 -18.87 -12.66
CA LEU A 355 -8.28 -20.10 -11.87
C LEU A 355 -6.88 -20.30 -11.28
N SER A 356 -5.84 -19.96 -12.04
CA SER A 356 -4.45 -20.00 -11.57
C SER A 356 -4.12 -19.00 -10.46
N LYS A 357 -4.99 -18.01 -10.22
CA LYS A 357 -4.87 -17.03 -9.13
C LYS A 357 -5.65 -17.44 -7.88
N MET A 358 -6.47 -18.49 -7.96
CA MET A 358 -7.24 -19.02 -6.83
C MET A 358 -6.46 -20.08 -6.03
N VAL A 359 -5.20 -20.35 -6.40
CA VAL A 359 -4.33 -21.26 -5.65
C VAL A 359 -4.21 -20.76 -4.21
N ASP A 360 -4.37 -21.69 -3.26
CA ASP A 360 -4.42 -21.43 -1.83
C ASP A 360 -5.56 -20.56 -1.33
N LEU A 361 -6.56 -20.25 -2.15
CA LEU A 361 -7.78 -19.59 -1.66
C LEU A 361 -8.54 -20.58 -0.75
N VAL A 362 -8.69 -20.29 0.54
CA VAL A 362 -9.43 -21.16 1.48
C VAL A 362 -10.89 -20.72 1.62
N ILE A 363 -11.11 -19.41 1.69
CA ILE A 363 -12.44 -18.81 1.81
C ILE A 363 -12.48 -17.59 0.91
N TYR A 364 -13.51 -17.52 0.08
CA TYR A 364 -13.92 -16.30 -0.60
C TYR A 364 -15.35 -15.94 -0.20
N ASP A 365 -15.54 -14.67 0.16
CA ASP A 365 -16.87 -14.09 0.34
C ASP A 365 -16.91 -12.72 -0.35
N GLY A 366 -17.58 -12.69 -1.50
CA GLY A 366 -17.76 -11.49 -2.32
C GLY A 366 -18.98 -10.67 -1.94
N GLU A 367 -19.78 -11.10 -0.97
CA GLU A 367 -21.07 -10.50 -0.69
C GLU A 367 -20.94 -9.13 -0.02
N ALA A 368 -21.89 -8.25 -0.35
CA ALA A 368 -21.87 -6.87 0.10
C ALA A 368 -22.09 -6.75 1.62
N TYR A 369 -21.48 -5.72 2.21
CA TYR A 369 -21.55 -5.40 3.62
C TYR A 369 -22.98 -5.30 4.16
N THR A 370 -23.47 -6.37 4.77
CA THR A 370 -24.55 -6.30 5.75
C THR A 370 -23.91 -6.07 7.12
N LYS A 371 -24.50 -5.22 7.97
CA LYS A 371 -23.88 -4.68 9.20
C LYS A 371 -23.40 -5.71 10.25
N GLY A 372 -23.47 -7.01 9.98
CA GLY A 372 -23.00 -8.10 10.83
C GLY A 372 -21.55 -8.56 10.61
N GLY A 373 -20.91 -8.21 9.49
CA GLY A 373 -19.55 -8.69 9.17
C GLY A 373 -19.47 -10.22 8.96
N VAL A 374 -18.26 -10.74 8.70
CA VAL A 374 -18.00 -12.20 8.70
C VAL A 374 -17.14 -12.53 9.92
N THR A 375 -17.57 -13.50 10.73
CA THR A 375 -16.79 -13.99 11.86
C THR A 375 -16.15 -15.33 11.51
N LEU A 376 -14.83 -15.37 11.51
CA LEU A 376 -14.01 -16.57 11.29
C LEU A 376 -13.24 -16.88 12.57
N THR A 377 -13.96 -17.44 13.53
CA THR A 377 -13.41 -17.87 14.82
C THR A 377 -13.59 -19.37 15.03
N GLY A 378 -12.72 -19.97 15.82
CA GLY A 378 -12.82 -21.39 16.20
C GLY A 378 -12.29 -21.63 17.61
N ASN A 379 -12.09 -22.89 17.96
CA ASN A 379 -11.33 -23.25 19.16
C ASN A 379 -9.82 -23.06 18.97
N SER A 380 -9.02 -23.31 20.01
CA SER A 380 -7.55 -23.12 20.00
C SER A 380 -6.77 -24.03 19.04
N SER A 381 -7.41 -25.06 18.48
CA SER A 381 -6.82 -25.95 17.47
C SER A 381 -7.27 -25.63 16.05
N SER A 382 -8.04 -24.56 15.87
CA SER A 382 -8.59 -24.18 14.56
C SER A 382 -7.58 -23.39 13.74
N TYR A 383 -7.53 -23.64 12.43
CA TYR A 383 -6.70 -22.93 11.48
C TYR A 383 -7.32 -22.82 10.08
N PHE A 384 -6.90 -21.79 9.36
CA PHE A 384 -7.24 -21.51 7.97
C PHE A 384 -5.96 -21.40 7.13
N ASN A 385 -5.41 -22.54 6.73
CA ASN A 385 -4.18 -22.64 5.95
C ASN A 385 -4.48 -22.37 4.46
N GLY A 386 -4.61 -21.09 4.15
CA GLY A 386 -4.67 -20.50 2.81
C GLY A 386 -4.88 -18.99 2.91
N THR A 387 -5.42 -18.41 1.85
CA THR A 387 -5.86 -17.02 1.76
C THR A 387 -7.36 -16.94 2.02
N VAL A 388 -7.74 -16.22 3.06
CA VAL A 388 -9.10 -15.74 3.30
C VAL A 388 -9.26 -14.43 2.54
N TYR A 389 -10.16 -14.38 1.56
CA TYR A 389 -10.41 -13.21 0.72
C TYR A 389 -11.86 -12.72 0.84
N ILE A 390 -12.07 -11.61 1.56
CA ILE A 390 -13.41 -11.06 1.86
C ILE A 390 -13.40 -9.55 1.54
N PRO A 391 -13.37 -9.17 0.26
CA PRO A 391 -13.05 -7.80 -0.15
C PRO A 391 -14.11 -6.75 0.21
N ASN A 392 -15.35 -7.17 0.45
CA ASN A 392 -16.51 -6.27 0.55
C ASN A 392 -17.11 -6.17 1.96
N THR A 393 -16.65 -6.98 2.92
CA THR A 393 -17.20 -7.09 4.28
C THR A 393 -16.06 -7.21 5.30
N PRO A 394 -16.10 -6.52 6.46
CA PRO A 394 -15.07 -6.64 7.48
C PRO A 394 -15.16 -8.01 8.16
N VAL A 395 -13.99 -8.52 8.54
CA VAL A 395 -13.83 -9.85 9.11
C VAL A 395 -13.41 -9.75 10.56
N THR A 396 -14.13 -10.42 11.45
CA THR A 396 -13.62 -10.73 12.79
C THR A 396 -12.85 -12.05 12.71
N TYR A 397 -11.55 -11.99 12.88
CA TYR A 397 -10.65 -13.13 12.72
C TYR A 397 -10.10 -13.57 14.08
N GLY A 398 -10.21 -14.86 14.37
CA GLY A 398 -9.63 -15.48 15.56
C GLY A 398 -9.34 -16.96 15.31
N GLY A 399 -8.13 -17.26 14.84
CA GLY A 399 -7.71 -18.62 14.51
C GLY A 399 -6.19 -18.77 14.44
N ASN A 400 -5.69 -19.97 14.21
CA ASN A 400 -4.26 -20.34 14.14
C ASN A 400 -3.52 -20.25 15.49
N SER A 401 -4.13 -20.73 16.58
CA SER A 401 -3.59 -20.69 17.96
C SER A 401 -2.56 -21.79 18.30
N LEU A 402 -1.75 -22.19 17.30
CA LEU A 402 -0.42 -22.81 17.43
C LEU A 402 -0.26 -24.32 17.72
N SER A 403 -1.21 -25.10 18.22
CA SER A 403 -0.92 -26.51 18.60
C SER A 403 -0.94 -27.53 17.45
N THR A 404 -1.77 -27.32 16.43
CA THR A 404 -2.02 -28.29 15.34
C THR A 404 -1.93 -27.69 13.94
N ALA A 405 -1.65 -26.39 13.84
CA ALA A 405 -1.56 -25.68 12.57
C ALA A 405 -0.26 -26.06 11.82
N PRO A 406 -0.33 -26.39 10.52
CA PRO A 406 0.86 -26.64 9.70
C PRO A 406 1.90 -25.50 9.80
N SER A 407 3.16 -25.86 10.00
CA SER A 407 4.29 -24.93 10.08
C SER A 407 5.51 -25.56 9.40
N PRO A 408 6.02 -25.00 8.30
CA PRO A 408 5.59 -23.76 7.63
C PRO A 408 4.20 -23.87 6.99
N GLY A 409 3.45 -22.77 6.95
CA GLY A 409 2.10 -22.70 6.39
C GLY A 409 1.84 -21.46 5.54
N CYS A 410 0.61 -21.36 5.01
CA CYS A 410 0.11 -20.19 4.31
C CYS A 410 -1.12 -19.65 5.05
N TYR A 411 -0.96 -18.55 5.78
CA TYR A 411 -2.03 -17.92 6.54
C TYR A 411 -2.12 -16.46 6.12
N GLN A 412 -3.01 -16.19 5.18
CA GLN A 412 -3.24 -14.85 4.64
C GLN A 412 -4.70 -14.42 4.82
N VAL A 413 -4.90 -13.14 5.15
CA VAL A 413 -6.22 -12.53 5.27
C VAL A 413 -6.21 -11.23 4.47
N ILE A 414 -6.99 -11.20 3.40
CA ILE A 414 -7.19 -10.02 2.56
C ILE A 414 -8.68 -9.68 2.66
N ALA A 415 -9.03 -8.59 3.32
CA ALA A 415 -10.44 -8.29 3.59
C ALA A 415 -10.73 -6.80 3.49
N TYR A 416 -12.02 -6.42 3.49
CA TYR A 416 -12.42 -5.00 3.56
C TYR A 416 -11.81 -4.30 4.78
N GLY A 417 -11.91 -4.95 5.95
CA GLY A 417 -11.31 -4.59 7.23
C GLY A 417 -11.10 -5.86 8.06
N VAL A 418 -10.17 -5.82 9.03
CA VAL A 418 -9.86 -7.01 9.84
C VAL A 418 -9.89 -6.63 11.32
N THR A 419 -10.67 -7.35 12.11
CA THR A 419 -10.65 -7.24 13.57
C THR A 419 -10.11 -8.51 14.18
N PHE A 420 -8.96 -8.44 14.85
CA PHE A 420 -8.42 -9.57 15.61
C PHE A 420 -9.09 -9.66 16.98
N GLN A 421 -9.78 -10.78 17.23
CA GLN A 421 -10.36 -11.16 18.51
C GLN A 421 -9.94 -12.59 18.86
N GLY A 422 -8.70 -12.74 19.32
CA GLY A 422 -8.10 -14.01 19.71
C GLY A 422 -6.63 -14.14 19.30
N ASP A 423 -5.95 -15.11 19.91
CA ASP A 423 -4.54 -15.39 19.59
C ASP A 423 -4.41 -15.96 18.18
N THR A 424 -3.52 -15.35 17.40
CA THR A 424 -3.30 -15.69 15.99
C THR A 424 -1.80 -15.75 15.68
N LYS A 425 -1.35 -16.89 15.16
CA LYS A 425 -0.05 -16.96 14.48
C LYS A 425 -0.25 -16.87 12.98
N LEU A 426 0.44 -15.92 12.37
CA LEU A 426 0.49 -15.75 10.93
C LEU A 426 1.80 -16.34 10.38
N ASP A 427 1.74 -16.90 9.18
CA ASP A 427 2.90 -17.37 8.45
C ASP A 427 2.61 -17.38 6.95
N ASN A 428 3.44 -16.73 6.13
CA ASN A 428 3.28 -16.73 4.66
C ASN A 428 4.34 -17.56 3.91
N SER A 429 5.18 -18.31 4.63
CA SER A 429 6.34 -18.97 4.05
C SER A 429 5.98 -19.97 2.95
N LYS A 430 4.80 -20.60 3.02
CA LYS A 430 4.31 -21.49 1.95
C LYS A 430 3.51 -20.81 0.85
N CYS A 431 2.88 -19.66 1.12
CA CYS A 431 2.02 -19.01 0.13
C CYS A 431 2.75 -18.76 -1.20
N LYS A 432 3.98 -18.22 -1.13
CA LYS A 432 4.76 -17.92 -2.33
C LYS A 432 5.27 -19.18 -3.03
N SER A 433 5.68 -20.21 -2.29
CA SER A 433 6.17 -21.48 -2.90
C SER A 433 5.05 -22.24 -3.58
N ASP A 434 3.84 -22.11 -3.07
CA ASP A 434 2.67 -22.85 -3.54
C ASP A 434 2.00 -22.12 -4.72
N GLY A 435 2.39 -20.86 -4.99
CA GLY A 435 1.88 -20.05 -6.10
C GLY A 435 0.69 -19.17 -5.76
N ALA A 436 0.37 -19.02 -4.47
CA ALA A 436 -0.68 -18.14 -3.99
C ALA A 436 -0.42 -16.68 -4.38
N ALA A 437 -1.50 -15.93 -4.67
CA ALA A 437 -1.40 -14.50 -4.88
C ALA A 437 -1.10 -13.80 -3.53
N THR A 438 0.08 -13.19 -3.41
CA THR A 438 0.51 -12.54 -2.17
C THR A 438 0.54 -11.01 -2.29
N PRO A 439 0.11 -10.27 -1.24
CA PRO A 439 0.34 -8.83 -1.18
C PRO A 439 1.85 -8.57 -1.15
N THR A 440 2.35 -7.75 -2.07
CA THR A 440 3.73 -7.25 -2.00
C THR A 440 3.72 -5.75 -1.78
N VAL A 441 4.50 -5.32 -0.80
CA VAL A 441 4.80 -3.91 -0.57
C VAL A 441 6.22 -3.66 -1.03
N GLN A 442 6.38 -2.61 -1.81
CA GLN A 442 7.66 -1.91 -1.89
C GLN A 442 7.53 -0.64 -1.03
N THR A 443 8.59 -0.24 -0.35
CA THR A 443 8.63 1.02 0.38
C THR A 443 9.53 2.00 -0.36
N VAL A 444 9.22 3.29 -0.23
CA VAL A 444 10.02 4.36 -0.83
C VAL A 444 10.56 5.22 0.28
N ARG A 445 11.86 5.50 0.23
CA ARG A 445 12.53 6.40 1.17
C ARG A 445 13.40 7.40 0.43
N LEU A 446 13.39 8.65 0.86
CA LEU A 446 14.33 9.65 0.39
C LEU A 446 15.72 9.36 0.97
N MET A 447 16.73 9.40 0.11
CA MET A 447 18.13 9.22 0.47
C MET A 447 18.71 10.59 0.84
N GLN A 448 19.33 10.70 2.01
CA GLN A 448 20.04 11.92 2.39
C GLN A 448 21.21 12.15 1.45
N GLN A 449 21.23 13.31 0.79
CA GLN A 449 22.43 13.81 0.15
C GLN A 449 23.31 14.39 1.24
N TRP A 450 24.38 13.68 1.60
CA TRP A 450 25.49 14.32 2.31
C TRP A 450 26.08 15.36 1.36
N GLN A 451 25.83 16.63 1.65
CA GLN A 451 26.51 17.75 1.01
C GLN A 451 27.83 18.01 1.71
#